data_AF-A0A812ZX98-F1
#
_entry.id   AF-A0A812ZX98-F1
#
_cell.length_a   1.000
_cell.length_b   1.000
_cell.length_c   1.000
_cell.angle_alpha   90.00
_cell.angle_beta   90.00
_cell.angle_gamma   90.00
#
_symmetry.space_group_name_H-M   'P 1'
#
loop_
_entity.id
_entity.type
_entity.pdbx_description
1 polymer ?
#
loop_
_entity_poly.entity_id
_entity_poly.type
_entity_poly.pdbx_seq_one_letter_code
_entity_poly.pdbx_strand_id
1 'polypeptide(L)'
;MFQTRDFPPDLYAVALEEYLLLQAMHALAARPPRLSLPAEAGMLSYNDLLHLAIQTFGQERMKELSYYLARLQPCLPRSLDTHMPFPYGELDERTTSAEILSWHLLQDAQSPLWNAVRTALRALIWRPGRQRFSDGTANNVTFGAFARGPIGLCADTVRHGSFCRLLNRLIEHICPEHKWTTFSLNLNVRTPPHRDQSNSKTGTLLLSLSHHDEGSVWVESWQGTDYEETDYGLLSGRPFSLAFQALIFPAHNHVHCTRGWSLTDRITLAAYCISDPGRLSSAHKATLADLGFHLP
;
A
#
# COMPACT_ATOMS: atom_id res chain seq x y z
N MET A 1 -17.84 6.20 -11.34
CA MET A 1 -18.46 5.14 -10.52
C MET A 1 -17.44 4.74 -9.47
N PHE A 2 -17.84 4.63 -8.21
CA PHE A 2 -16.99 4.14 -7.13
C PHE A 2 -17.09 2.63 -7.08
N GLN A 3 -15.96 1.94 -6.98
CA GLN A 3 -15.92 0.48 -6.89
C GLN A 3 -14.95 0.08 -5.80
N THR A 4 -15.29 -0.95 -5.05
CA THR A 4 -14.35 -1.63 -4.16
C THR A 4 -14.01 -2.99 -4.76
N ARG A 5 -12.76 -3.42 -4.55
CA ARG A 5 -12.26 -4.74 -4.93
C ARG A 5 -11.65 -5.38 -3.70
N ASP A 6 -12.29 -6.44 -3.20
CA ASP A 6 -11.75 -7.20 -2.09
C ASP A 6 -10.40 -7.83 -2.48
N PHE A 7 -9.53 -8.01 -1.50
CA PHE A 7 -8.28 -8.73 -1.73
C PHE A 7 -8.58 -10.17 -2.19
N PRO A 8 -7.85 -10.67 -3.21
CA PRO A 8 -7.87 -12.09 -3.57
C PRO A 8 -7.64 -13.00 -2.36
N PRO A 9 -8.22 -14.23 -2.33
CA PRO A 9 -8.21 -15.09 -1.15
C PRO A 9 -6.81 -15.37 -0.57
N ASP A 10 -5.80 -15.50 -1.42
CA ASP A 10 -4.39 -15.71 -1.05
C ASP A 10 -3.79 -14.49 -0.35
N LEU A 11 -4.01 -13.27 -0.86
CA LEU A 11 -3.59 -12.04 -0.18
C LEU A 11 -4.36 -11.83 1.12
N TYR A 12 -5.67 -12.05 1.08
CA TYR A 12 -6.55 -11.85 2.21
C TYR A 12 -6.16 -12.74 3.39
N ALA A 13 -5.89 -14.03 3.15
CA ALA A 13 -5.52 -14.99 4.19
C ALA A 13 -4.28 -14.53 4.98
N VAL A 14 -3.21 -14.16 4.26
CA VAL A 14 -1.94 -13.74 4.86
C VAL A 14 -2.09 -12.39 5.56
N ALA A 15 -2.75 -11.43 4.92
CA ALA A 15 -3.01 -10.11 5.51
C ALA A 15 -3.86 -10.21 6.79
N LEU A 16 -4.89 -11.07 6.78
CA LEU A 16 -5.78 -11.26 7.92
C LEU A 16 -5.04 -11.91 9.10
N GLU A 17 -4.19 -12.91 8.85
CA GLU A 17 -3.40 -13.55 9.90
C GLU A 17 -2.53 -12.54 10.66
N GLU A 18 -1.79 -11.71 9.92
CA GLU A 18 -0.96 -10.64 10.46
C GLU A 18 -1.78 -9.60 11.22
N TYR A 19 -2.90 -9.16 10.65
CA TYR A 19 -3.78 -8.19 11.29
C TYR A 19 -4.32 -8.72 12.62
N LEU A 20 -4.82 -9.95 12.64
CA LEU A 20 -5.38 -10.57 13.84
C LEU A 20 -4.32 -10.74 14.94
N LEU A 21 -3.10 -11.15 14.58
CA LEU A 21 -1.97 -11.20 15.51
C LEU A 21 -1.65 -9.80 16.06
N LEU A 22 -1.52 -8.79 15.19
CA LEU A 22 -1.22 -7.41 15.60
C LEU A 22 -2.31 -6.84 16.52
N GLN A 23 -3.58 -7.09 16.23
CA GLN A 23 -4.70 -6.66 17.10
C GLN A 23 -4.66 -7.35 18.46
N ALA A 24 -4.36 -8.66 18.51
CA ALA A 24 -4.15 -9.36 19.77
C ALA A 24 -2.98 -8.77 20.57
N MET A 25 -1.88 -8.42 19.89
CA MET A 25 -0.73 -7.75 20.53
C MET A 25 -1.12 -6.37 21.08
N HIS A 26 -1.85 -5.53 20.34
CA HIS A 26 -2.32 -4.24 20.84
C HIS A 26 -3.25 -4.39 22.05
N ALA A 27 -4.17 -5.36 22.01
CA ALA A 27 -5.06 -5.66 23.13
C ALA A 27 -4.29 -6.09 24.39
N LEU A 28 -3.24 -6.89 24.26
CA LEU A 28 -2.36 -7.29 25.37
C LEU A 28 -1.49 -6.13 25.87
N ALA A 29 -0.99 -5.29 24.96
CA ALA A 29 -0.16 -4.13 25.29
C ALA A 29 -0.94 -3.04 26.03
N ALA A 30 -2.25 -2.90 25.77
CA ALA A 30 -3.12 -1.92 26.43
C ALA A 30 -3.42 -2.26 27.91
N ARG A 31 -3.18 -3.50 28.36
CA ARG A 31 -3.41 -3.92 29.75
C ARG A 31 -2.33 -3.41 30.69
N PRO A 32 -2.62 -3.15 31.98
CA PRO A 32 -1.60 -2.75 32.95
C PRO A 32 -0.52 -3.84 33.19
N PRO A 33 0.77 -3.50 33.33
CA PRO A 33 1.36 -2.21 32.92
C PRO A 33 1.31 -2.03 31.41
N ARG A 34 0.92 -0.84 30.94
CA ARG A 34 0.79 -0.56 29.50
C ARG A 34 2.16 -0.67 28.83
N LEU A 35 2.18 -1.28 27.66
CA LEU A 35 3.36 -1.38 26.79
C LEU A 35 3.09 -0.63 25.48
N SER A 36 4.14 -0.12 24.86
CA SER A 36 4.06 0.46 23.52
C SER A 36 4.55 -0.55 22.50
N LEU A 37 3.81 -0.69 21.41
CA LEU A 37 4.34 -1.32 20.19
C LEU A 37 4.93 -0.22 19.30
N PRO A 38 5.96 -0.53 18.50
CA PRO A 38 6.49 0.38 17.49
C PRO A 38 5.43 0.72 16.43
N ALA A 39 5.48 1.94 15.87
CA ALA A 39 4.53 2.39 14.85
C ALA A 39 4.65 1.57 13.56
N GLU A 40 5.85 1.10 13.25
CA GLU A 40 6.15 0.23 12.11
C GLU A 40 5.62 -1.21 12.25
N ALA A 41 5.04 -1.58 13.41
CA ALA A 41 4.46 -2.90 13.63
C ALA A 41 3.39 -3.27 12.58
N GLY A 42 2.69 -2.26 12.05
CA GLY A 42 1.71 -2.41 10.97
C GLY A 42 2.25 -3.01 9.68
N MET A 43 3.57 -2.95 9.47
CA MET A 43 4.27 -3.46 8.27
C MET A 43 5.00 -4.79 8.51
N LEU A 44 5.04 -5.28 9.74
CA LEU A 44 5.75 -6.52 10.07
C LEU A 44 5.01 -7.74 9.51
N SER A 45 5.80 -8.75 9.14
CA SER A 45 5.29 -10.07 8.77
C SER A 45 4.81 -10.83 10.01
N TYR A 46 4.08 -11.93 9.84
CA TYR A 46 3.67 -12.79 10.95
C TYR A 46 4.86 -13.20 11.85
N ASN A 47 5.97 -13.68 11.26
CA ASN A 47 7.14 -14.09 12.02
C ASN A 47 7.83 -12.91 12.72
N ASP A 48 7.91 -11.75 12.05
CA ASP A 48 8.48 -10.55 12.67
C ASP A 48 7.60 -10.04 13.83
N LEU A 49 6.28 -10.14 13.73
CA LEU A 49 5.35 -9.84 14.82
C LEU A 49 5.54 -10.78 16.00
N LEU A 50 5.76 -12.08 15.76
CA LEU A 50 6.08 -13.04 16.82
C LEU A 50 7.41 -12.70 17.50
N HIS A 51 8.44 -12.36 16.72
CA HIS A 51 9.72 -11.93 17.28
C HIS A 51 9.58 -10.65 18.11
N LEU A 52 8.82 -9.67 17.63
CA LEU A 52 8.49 -8.46 18.38
C LEU A 52 7.73 -8.78 19.68
N ALA A 53 6.76 -9.70 19.62
CA ALA A 53 5.99 -10.12 20.79
C ALA A 53 6.90 -10.75 21.86
N ILE A 54 7.82 -11.65 21.45
CA ILE A 54 8.80 -12.27 22.35
C ILE A 54 9.69 -11.24 23.05
N GLN A 55 10.08 -10.19 22.32
CA GLN A 55 10.91 -9.10 22.87
C GLN A 55 10.14 -8.15 23.77
N THR A 56 8.83 -7.99 23.53
CA THR A 56 8.01 -6.99 24.21
C THR A 56 7.28 -7.55 25.43
N PHE A 57 6.83 -8.80 25.37
CA PHE A 57 5.91 -9.38 26.36
C PHE A 57 6.63 -10.30 27.35
N GLY A 58 6.27 -10.19 28.63
CA GLY A 58 6.66 -11.15 29.65
C GLY A 58 5.95 -12.50 29.49
N GLN A 59 6.38 -13.50 30.27
CA GLN A 59 5.92 -14.89 30.16
C GLN A 59 4.39 -15.05 30.17
N GLU A 60 3.68 -14.34 31.05
CA GLU A 60 2.22 -14.46 31.18
C GLU A 60 1.49 -14.00 29.91
N ARG A 61 1.83 -12.81 29.38
CA ARG A 61 1.23 -12.31 28.13
C ARG A 61 1.61 -13.17 26.94
N MET A 62 2.82 -13.73 26.92
CA MET A 62 3.23 -14.67 25.90
C MET A 62 2.43 -15.98 25.95
N LYS A 63 2.13 -16.53 27.14
CA LYS A 63 1.25 -17.71 27.26
C LYS A 63 -0.14 -17.45 26.69
N GLU A 64 -0.72 -16.28 26.99
CA GLU A 64 -2.01 -15.88 26.44
C GLU A 64 -1.98 -15.73 24.92
N LEU A 65 -0.95 -15.07 24.38
CA LEU A 65 -0.78 -14.92 22.94
C LEU A 65 -0.61 -16.28 22.25
N SER A 66 0.20 -17.18 22.81
CA SER A 66 0.37 -18.54 22.30
C SER A 66 -0.93 -19.34 22.32
N TYR A 67 -1.74 -19.19 23.37
CA TYR A 67 -3.07 -19.83 23.44
C TYR A 67 -4.02 -19.29 22.35
N TYR A 68 -4.01 -17.98 22.11
CA TYR A 68 -4.77 -17.36 21.03
C TYR A 68 -4.31 -17.88 19.65
N LEU A 69 -3.00 -17.88 19.39
CA LEU A 69 -2.43 -18.35 18.12
C LEU A 69 -2.75 -19.81 17.83
N ALA A 70 -2.68 -20.68 18.84
CA ALA A 70 -3.04 -22.10 18.70
C ALA A 70 -4.50 -22.32 18.29
N ARG A 71 -5.39 -21.37 18.62
CA ARG A 71 -6.80 -21.39 18.21
C ARG A 71 -7.06 -20.69 16.89
N LEU A 72 -6.23 -19.72 16.52
CA LEU A 72 -6.34 -18.98 15.26
C LEU A 72 -5.86 -19.83 14.07
N GLN A 73 -4.72 -20.52 14.23
CA GLN A 73 -4.05 -21.23 13.13
C GLN A 73 -4.93 -22.25 12.39
N PRO A 74 -5.81 -23.05 13.06
CA PRO A 74 -6.70 -23.98 12.36
C PRO A 74 -7.85 -23.29 11.61
N CYS A 75 -8.15 -22.03 11.91
CA CYS A 75 -9.26 -21.27 11.33
C CYS A 75 -8.87 -20.51 10.06
N LEU A 76 -7.57 -20.34 9.80
CA LEU A 76 -7.10 -19.55 8.67
C LEU A 76 -6.86 -20.44 7.44
N PRO A 77 -7.31 -20.00 6.26
CA PRO A 77 -7.01 -20.71 5.02
C PRO A 77 -5.52 -20.68 4.76
N ARG A 78 -4.94 -21.82 4.36
CA ARG A 78 -3.56 -21.86 3.87
C ARG A 78 -3.51 -21.24 2.48
N SER A 79 -2.62 -20.27 2.28
CA SER A 79 -2.53 -19.49 1.05
C SER A 79 -2.25 -20.38 -0.17
N LEU A 80 -2.85 -20.00 -1.30
CA LEU A 80 -2.69 -20.62 -2.61
C LEU A 80 -1.52 -19.97 -3.36
N ASP A 81 -0.94 -20.72 -4.30
CA ASP A 81 0.14 -20.25 -5.16
C ASP A 81 -0.26 -18.99 -5.92
N THR A 82 0.54 -17.93 -5.77
CA THR A 82 0.45 -16.73 -6.59
C THR A 82 1.61 -16.71 -7.55
N HIS A 83 1.32 -16.64 -8.86
CA HIS A 83 2.36 -16.50 -9.86
C HIS A 83 3.16 -15.21 -9.65
N MET A 84 4.49 -15.30 -9.62
CA MET A 84 5.40 -14.16 -9.57
C MET A 84 6.03 -13.95 -10.95
N PRO A 85 6.17 -12.68 -11.43
CA PRO A 85 6.92 -12.42 -12.65
C PRO A 85 8.42 -12.67 -12.45
N PHE A 86 9.16 -12.79 -13.54
CA PHE A 86 10.62 -12.85 -13.48
C PHE A 86 11.21 -11.53 -12.96
N PRO A 87 12.36 -11.57 -12.26
CA PRO A 87 13.09 -10.36 -11.89
C PRO A 87 13.50 -9.55 -13.13
N TYR A 88 13.77 -8.26 -12.92
CA TYR A 88 14.21 -7.35 -13.98
C TYR A 88 15.69 -7.02 -13.83
N GLY A 89 16.43 -7.15 -14.94
CA GLY A 89 17.85 -6.81 -14.97
C GLY A 89 18.74 -7.69 -14.09
N GLU A 90 19.96 -7.23 -13.89
CA GLU A 90 20.98 -7.86 -13.04
C GLU A 90 21.30 -6.96 -11.85
N LEU A 91 21.75 -7.59 -10.76
CA LEU A 91 22.16 -6.87 -9.55
C LEU A 91 23.61 -6.41 -9.69
N ASP A 92 23.88 -5.19 -9.24
CA ASP A 92 25.22 -4.59 -9.20
C ASP A 92 25.49 -3.89 -7.85
N GLU A 93 26.71 -3.38 -7.67
CA GLU A 93 27.14 -2.70 -6.43
C GLU A 93 26.35 -1.42 -6.11
N ARG A 94 25.61 -0.87 -7.09
CA ARG A 94 24.82 0.36 -6.94
C ARG A 94 23.35 0.07 -6.69
N THR A 95 22.96 -1.20 -6.73
CA THR A 95 21.57 -1.62 -6.59
C THR A 95 21.10 -1.41 -5.15
N THR A 96 19.91 -0.85 -4.98
CA THR A 96 19.36 -0.52 -3.65
C THR A 96 18.83 -1.75 -2.94
N SER A 97 18.72 -1.70 -1.61
CA SER A 97 18.21 -2.84 -0.81
C SER A 97 16.79 -3.26 -1.22
N ALA A 98 15.91 -2.31 -1.53
CA ALA A 98 14.55 -2.62 -2.00
C ALA A 98 14.56 -3.37 -3.35
N GLU A 99 15.45 -2.99 -4.27
CA GLU A 99 15.58 -3.66 -5.56
C GLU A 99 16.21 -5.05 -5.42
N ILE A 100 17.27 -5.19 -4.61
CA ILE A 100 17.90 -6.49 -4.31
C ILE A 100 16.87 -7.45 -3.71
N LEU A 101 16.11 -7.03 -2.70
CA LEU A 101 15.09 -7.87 -2.08
C LEU A 101 13.99 -8.23 -3.08
N SER A 102 13.52 -7.28 -3.88
CA SER A 102 12.51 -7.55 -4.90
C SER A 102 13.00 -8.57 -5.94
N TRP A 103 14.25 -8.44 -6.38
CA TRP A 103 14.87 -9.37 -7.32
C TRP A 103 14.88 -10.80 -6.77
N HIS A 104 15.34 -10.98 -5.53
CA HIS A 104 15.37 -12.32 -4.89
C HIS A 104 13.98 -12.88 -4.63
N LEU A 105 13.04 -12.07 -4.16
CA LEU A 105 11.66 -12.50 -3.91
C LEU A 105 10.96 -12.96 -5.20
N LEU A 106 11.21 -12.28 -6.31
CA LEU A 106 10.71 -12.68 -7.63
C LEU A 106 11.41 -13.94 -8.15
N GLN A 107 12.71 -14.08 -7.92
CA GLN A 107 13.50 -15.24 -8.34
C GLN A 107 13.10 -16.53 -7.60
N ASP A 108 12.90 -16.45 -6.28
CA ASP A 108 12.55 -17.61 -5.45
C ASP A 108 11.09 -18.01 -5.66
N ALA A 109 10.20 -17.03 -5.88
CA ALA A 109 8.76 -17.20 -6.10
C ALA A 109 8.03 -18.06 -5.03
N GLN A 110 8.62 -18.19 -3.83
CA GLN A 110 8.05 -18.98 -2.72
C GLN A 110 7.27 -18.13 -1.71
N SER A 111 7.54 -16.82 -1.67
CA SER A 111 6.91 -15.92 -0.69
C SER A 111 5.51 -15.53 -1.15
N PRO A 112 4.49 -15.56 -0.27
CA PRO A 112 3.19 -14.97 -0.59
C PRO A 112 3.35 -13.52 -1.06
N LEU A 113 2.59 -13.13 -2.08
CA LEU A 113 2.74 -11.82 -2.74
C LEU A 113 2.60 -10.64 -1.76
N TRP A 114 1.67 -10.74 -0.80
CA TRP A 114 1.53 -9.76 0.30
C TRP A 114 2.83 -9.55 1.08
N ASN A 115 3.47 -10.65 1.51
CA ASN A 115 4.69 -10.62 2.31
C ASN A 115 5.89 -10.14 1.50
N ALA A 116 6.00 -10.58 0.24
CA ALA A 116 7.06 -10.15 -0.65
C ALA A 116 7.03 -8.62 -0.85
N VAL A 117 5.85 -8.07 -1.17
CA VAL A 117 5.67 -6.62 -1.33
C VAL A 117 6.05 -5.87 -0.06
N ARG A 118 5.54 -6.28 1.10
CA ARG A 118 5.80 -5.58 2.38
C ARG A 118 7.26 -5.67 2.79
N THR A 119 7.92 -6.80 2.54
CA THR A 119 9.36 -6.99 2.79
C THR A 119 10.19 -6.04 1.94
N ALA A 120 9.94 -6.00 0.63
CA ALA A 120 10.63 -5.09 -0.28
C ALA A 120 10.37 -3.62 0.08
N LEU A 121 9.13 -3.28 0.44
CA LEU A 121 8.73 -1.92 0.80
C LEU A 121 9.44 -1.39 2.05
N ARG A 122 9.66 -2.25 3.05
CA ARG A 122 10.39 -1.89 4.27
C ARG A 122 11.86 -1.52 4.01
N ALA A 123 12.45 -1.99 2.91
CA ALA A 123 13.80 -1.63 2.49
C ALA A 123 13.85 -0.41 1.56
N LEU A 124 12.71 0.19 1.23
CA LEU A 124 12.65 1.37 0.37
C LEU A 124 13.18 2.60 1.10
N ILE A 125 14.02 3.38 0.40
CA ILE A 125 14.47 4.67 0.89
C ILE A 125 13.37 5.71 0.67
N TRP A 126 12.68 6.04 1.75
CA TRP A 126 11.63 7.05 1.78
C TRP A 126 12.18 8.46 1.56
N ARG A 127 11.42 9.30 0.85
CA ARG A 127 11.74 10.71 0.64
C ARG A 127 10.71 11.59 1.33
N PRO A 128 11.13 12.64 2.05
CA PRO A 128 10.21 13.57 2.69
C PRO A 128 9.21 14.13 1.68
N GLY A 129 7.93 14.02 2.01
CA GLY A 129 6.87 14.57 1.19
C GLY A 129 6.98 16.10 1.15
N ARG A 130 6.72 16.71 -0.02
CA ARG A 130 6.61 18.17 -0.14
C ARG A 130 5.25 18.72 0.28
N GLN A 131 4.43 17.90 0.95
CA GLN A 131 3.08 18.24 1.36
C GLN A 131 3.14 19.25 2.51
N ARG A 132 2.48 20.40 2.36
CA ARG A 132 2.47 21.48 3.38
C ARG A 132 1.74 21.09 4.68
N PHE A 133 1.02 19.97 4.69
CA PHE A 133 0.08 19.58 5.74
C PHE A 133 0.46 18.31 6.50
N SER A 134 1.68 17.80 6.30
CA SER A 134 2.17 16.63 7.05
C SER A 134 2.94 17.04 8.30
N ASP A 135 2.79 16.27 9.36
CA ASP A 135 3.47 16.36 10.67
C ASP A 135 4.98 16.04 10.66
N GLY A 136 5.63 16.15 9.50
CA GLY A 136 7.04 15.81 9.30
C GLY A 136 7.32 14.31 9.15
N THR A 137 6.34 13.44 9.38
CA THR A 137 6.50 11.97 9.20
C THR A 137 6.11 11.49 7.80
N ALA A 138 5.45 12.34 7.01
CA ALA A 138 4.97 11.96 5.69
C ALA A 138 6.11 11.85 4.68
N ASN A 139 6.14 10.70 4.01
CA ASN A 139 7.09 10.42 2.95
C ASN A 139 6.37 9.85 1.73
N ASN A 140 6.90 10.12 0.54
CA ASN A 140 6.35 9.56 -0.68
C ASN A 140 7.42 9.23 -1.71
N VAL A 141 7.16 8.17 -2.48
CA VAL A 141 7.96 7.79 -3.66
C VAL A 141 7.00 7.49 -4.80
N THR A 142 7.41 7.77 -6.05
CA THR A 142 6.55 7.60 -7.22
C THR A 142 7.30 6.88 -8.33
N PHE A 143 6.61 5.92 -8.93
CA PHE A 143 7.10 5.05 -9.99
C PHE A 143 6.16 5.13 -11.20
N GLY A 144 6.67 4.77 -12.37
CA GLY A 144 6.00 4.87 -13.66
C GLY A 144 6.32 6.18 -14.39
N ALA A 145 5.32 6.71 -15.09
CA ALA A 145 5.44 7.93 -15.87
C ALA A 145 5.18 9.20 -15.05
N PHE A 146 5.72 10.34 -15.52
CA PHE A 146 5.35 11.67 -15.04
C PHE A 146 5.05 12.63 -16.20
N ALA A 147 4.20 13.63 -15.94
CA ALA A 147 3.77 14.64 -16.91
C ALA A 147 3.87 16.09 -16.39
N ARG A 148 4.65 16.33 -15.33
CA ARG A 148 4.94 17.69 -14.83
C ARG A 148 6.17 18.25 -15.56
N GLY A 149 5.94 18.88 -16.71
CA GLY A 149 7.00 19.42 -17.58
C GLY A 149 7.29 18.47 -18.76
N PRO A 150 8.57 18.10 -19.04
CA PRO A 150 8.85 17.06 -20.03
C PRO A 150 8.20 15.74 -19.59
N ILE A 151 7.61 15.01 -20.53
CA ILE A 151 6.99 13.71 -20.24
C ILE A 151 8.09 12.64 -20.26
N GLY A 152 8.12 11.78 -19.24
CA GLY A 152 9.15 10.76 -19.09
C GLY A 152 8.85 9.73 -18.00
N LEU A 153 9.88 8.97 -17.63
CA LEU A 153 9.82 7.98 -16.55
C LEU A 153 10.44 8.55 -15.27
N CYS A 154 9.83 8.23 -14.12
CA CYS A 154 10.40 8.60 -12.83
C CYS A 154 11.77 7.95 -12.63
N ALA A 155 12.72 8.66 -12.02
CA ALA A 155 14.06 8.13 -11.76
C ALA A 155 14.02 6.83 -10.94
N ASP A 156 13.06 6.73 -10.00
CA ASP A 156 12.87 5.51 -9.20
C ASP A 156 12.38 4.31 -10.02
N THR A 157 11.68 4.55 -11.13
CA THR A 157 11.25 3.48 -12.06
C THR A 157 12.42 2.85 -12.77
N VAL A 158 13.37 3.67 -13.22
CA VAL A 158 14.58 3.21 -13.89
C VAL A 158 15.51 2.48 -12.92
N ARG A 159 15.53 2.90 -11.65
CA ARG A 159 16.40 2.32 -10.62
C ARG A 159 15.86 1.05 -9.95
N HIS A 160 14.55 0.79 -10.04
CA HIS A 160 13.92 -0.31 -9.32
C HIS A 160 12.98 -1.11 -10.22
N GLY A 161 13.53 -1.82 -11.20
CA GLY A 161 12.75 -2.57 -12.17
C GLY A 161 12.02 -3.76 -11.54
N SER A 162 12.72 -4.56 -10.73
CA SER A 162 12.18 -5.71 -10.03
C SER A 162 11.16 -5.28 -8.97
N PHE A 163 11.43 -4.19 -8.25
CA PHE A 163 10.45 -3.59 -7.34
C PHE A 163 9.18 -3.15 -8.08
N CYS A 164 9.31 -2.52 -9.26
CA CYS A 164 8.15 -2.17 -10.08
C CYS A 164 7.37 -3.41 -10.51
N ARG A 165 8.05 -4.46 -10.98
CA ARG A 165 7.39 -5.73 -11.36
C ARG A 165 6.62 -6.35 -10.20
N LEU A 166 7.21 -6.38 -9.01
CA LEU A 166 6.58 -6.91 -7.81
C LEU A 166 5.31 -6.13 -7.41
N LEU A 167 5.38 -4.79 -7.39
CA LEU A 167 4.24 -3.94 -7.04
C LEU A 167 3.16 -3.93 -8.12
N ASN A 168 3.55 -3.95 -9.39
CA ASN A 168 2.59 -4.05 -10.50
C ASN A 168 1.88 -5.41 -10.49
N ARG A 169 2.58 -6.50 -10.13
CA ARG A 169 1.95 -7.80 -9.94
C ARG A 169 0.88 -7.77 -8.84
N LEU A 170 1.12 -7.05 -7.74
CA LEU A 170 0.10 -6.85 -6.70
C LEU A 170 -1.13 -6.11 -7.23
N ILE A 171 -0.93 -4.99 -7.94
CA ILE A 171 -2.02 -4.19 -8.50
C ILE A 171 -2.86 -5.03 -9.48
N GLU A 172 -2.18 -5.74 -10.40
CA GLU A 172 -2.81 -6.65 -11.35
C GLU A 172 -3.60 -7.76 -10.64
N HIS A 173 -3.04 -8.38 -9.61
CA HIS A 173 -3.71 -9.48 -8.90
C HIS A 173 -5.00 -9.02 -8.21
N ILE A 174 -5.02 -7.79 -7.68
CA ILE A 174 -6.21 -7.21 -7.04
C ILE A 174 -7.24 -6.72 -8.07
N CYS A 175 -6.79 -6.12 -9.18
CA CYS A 175 -7.67 -5.51 -10.17
C CYS A 175 -7.08 -5.66 -11.60
N PRO A 176 -7.24 -6.83 -12.24
CA PRO A 176 -6.60 -7.14 -13.53
C PRO A 176 -6.98 -6.18 -14.65
N GLU A 177 -8.19 -5.63 -14.61
CA GLU A 177 -8.71 -4.69 -15.60
C GLU A 177 -8.22 -3.26 -15.41
N HIS A 178 -7.63 -2.93 -14.25
CA HIS A 178 -7.17 -1.58 -13.96
C HIS A 178 -6.11 -1.15 -14.96
N LYS A 179 -6.14 0.14 -15.33
CA LYS A 179 -5.14 0.75 -16.21
C LYS A 179 -4.42 1.84 -15.45
N TRP A 180 -3.09 1.79 -15.45
CA TRP A 180 -2.25 2.75 -14.77
C TRP A 180 -0.91 2.92 -15.50
N THR A 181 -0.39 4.13 -15.49
CA THR A 181 0.97 4.43 -15.98
C THR A 181 1.93 4.70 -14.83
N THR A 182 1.39 4.88 -13.63
CA THR A 182 2.09 5.46 -12.48
C THR A 182 1.51 4.86 -11.20
N PHE A 183 2.35 4.59 -10.21
CA PHE A 183 1.90 4.37 -8.84
C PHE A 183 2.73 5.18 -7.85
N SER A 184 2.10 5.66 -6.79
CA SER A 184 2.78 6.29 -5.66
C SER A 184 2.62 5.46 -4.40
N LEU A 185 3.70 5.42 -3.63
CA LEU A 185 3.75 4.84 -2.29
C LEU A 185 3.82 6.00 -1.30
N ASN A 186 2.93 5.99 -0.32
CA ASN A 186 2.69 7.11 0.57
C ASN A 186 2.70 6.62 2.02
N LEU A 187 3.75 6.98 2.77
CA LEU A 187 3.90 6.71 4.20
C LEU A 187 3.40 7.94 4.97
N ASN A 188 2.43 7.74 5.86
CA ASN A 188 1.83 8.76 6.74
C ASN A 188 1.37 10.03 6.01
N VAL A 189 1.01 9.91 4.73
CA VAL A 189 0.52 11.05 3.95
C VAL A 189 -0.95 11.28 4.29
N ARG A 190 -1.20 12.41 4.98
CA ARG A 190 -2.53 12.96 5.18
C ARG A 190 -2.80 14.03 4.12
N THR A 191 -3.90 13.87 3.39
CA THR A 191 -4.34 14.86 2.40
C THR A 191 -5.61 15.57 2.87
N PRO A 192 -5.65 16.92 2.83
CA PRO A 192 -6.90 17.66 3.02
C PRO A 192 -7.84 17.44 1.82
N PRO A 193 -9.09 17.90 1.88
CA PRO A 193 -10.02 17.84 0.74
C PRO A 193 -9.41 18.44 -0.53
N HIS A 194 -9.22 17.63 -1.57
CA HIS A 194 -8.61 18.05 -2.84
C HIS A 194 -9.09 17.19 -4.02
N ARG A 195 -8.69 17.60 -5.23
CA ARG A 195 -8.86 16.83 -6.47
C ARG A 195 -7.50 16.61 -7.14
N ASP A 196 -7.32 15.45 -7.75
CA ASP A 196 -6.10 15.10 -8.47
C ASP A 196 -6.12 15.62 -9.92
N GLN A 197 -6.18 16.94 -10.09
CA GLN A 197 -6.35 17.56 -11.42
C GLN A 197 -5.18 17.29 -12.39
N SER A 198 -4.01 16.87 -11.87
CA SER A 198 -2.84 16.48 -12.68
C SER A 198 -2.92 15.05 -13.23
N ASN A 199 -3.84 14.23 -12.73
CA ASN A 199 -4.02 12.85 -13.17
C ASN A 199 -5.00 12.78 -14.34
N SER A 200 -5.00 11.68 -15.08
CA SER A 200 -6.05 11.37 -16.04
C SER A 200 -7.42 11.30 -15.36
N LYS A 201 -8.49 11.44 -16.15
CA LYS A 201 -9.86 11.22 -15.71
C LYS A 201 -10.21 9.74 -15.49
N THR A 202 -9.30 8.83 -15.85
CA THR A 202 -9.43 7.40 -15.51
C THR A 202 -9.46 7.21 -13.99
N GLY A 203 -10.00 6.09 -13.53
CA GLY A 203 -10.02 5.78 -12.10
C GLY A 203 -8.60 5.73 -11.50
N THR A 204 -8.48 6.13 -10.24
CA THR A 204 -7.34 5.84 -9.37
C THR A 204 -7.71 4.62 -8.54
N LEU A 205 -6.82 3.63 -8.49
CA LEU A 205 -6.90 2.51 -7.56
C LEU A 205 -6.07 2.86 -6.32
N LEU A 206 -6.67 2.73 -5.13
CA LEU A 206 -6.04 3.03 -3.84
C LEU A 206 -6.21 1.86 -2.89
N LEU A 207 -5.13 1.42 -2.24
CA LEU A 207 -5.18 0.40 -1.17
C LEU A 207 -4.18 0.71 -0.05
N SER A 208 -4.37 0.07 1.11
CA SER A 208 -3.41 0.11 2.21
C SER A 208 -2.48 -1.11 2.17
N LEU A 209 -1.17 -0.88 2.33
CA LEU A 209 -0.13 -1.91 2.39
C LEU A 209 0.27 -2.25 3.84
N SER A 210 -0.12 -1.40 4.79
CA SER A 210 0.12 -1.55 6.22
C SER A 210 -1.18 -1.85 6.97
N HIS A 211 -1.08 -2.58 8.06
CA HIS A 211 -2.18 -2.72 9.02
C HIS A 211 -2.21 -1.49 9.92
N HIS A 212 -3.35 -0.80 9.99
CA HIS A 212 -3.62 0.33 10.87
C HIS A 212 -5.11 0.38 11.20
N ASP A 213 -5.46 1.06 12.29
CA ASP A 213 -6.86 1.30 12.65
C ASP A 213 -7.33 2.62 12.02
N GLU A 214 -8.60 2.63 11.59
CA GLU A 214 -9.21 3.74 10.86
C GLU A 214 -8.45 4.08 9.54
N GLY A 215 -8.22 5.35 9.21
CA GLY A 215 -7.47 5.76 8.02
C GLY A 215 -8.22 5.62 6.70
N SER A 216 -9.56 5.66 6.77
CA SER A 216 -10.44 5.63 5.60
C SER A 216 -10.20 6.83 4.67
N VAL A 217 -10.69 6.71 3.44
CA VAL A 217 -10.73 7.82 2.49
C VAL A 217 -12.15 8.31 2.35
N TRP A 218 -12.37 9.58 2.65
CA TRP A 218 -13.65 10.21 2.37
C TRP A 218 -13.66 10.71 0.94
N VAL A 219 -14.75 10.46 0.22
CA VAL A 219 -14.94 10.87 -1.18
C VAL A 219 -16.28 11.58 -1.33
N GLU A 220 -16.26 12.73 -1.98
CA GLU A 220 -17.41 13.57 -2.31
C GLU A 220 -18.47 12.77 -3.08
N SER A 221 -19.69 12.80 -2.54
CA SER A 221 -20.86 12.14 -3.10
C SER A 221 -22.11 12.85 -2.61
N TRP A 222 -22.96 13.24 -3.55
CA TRP A 222 -24.24 13.92 -3.26
C TRP A 222 -25.23 13.03 -2.48
N GLN A 223 -25.04 11.71 -2.54
CA GLN A 223 -25.80 10.74 -1.73
C GLN A 223 -25.07 10.35 -0.43
N GLY A 224 -24.03 11.10 -0.08
CA GLY A 224 -23.26 10.91 1.13
C GLY A 224 -23.99 11.43 2.36
N THR A 225 -23.83 10.73 3.48
CA THR A 225 -24.36 11.17 4.79
C THR A 225 -23.25 11.66 5.72
N ASP A 226 -22.00 11.59 5.26
CA ASP A 226 -20.81 11.94 6.03
C ASP A 226 -20.22 13.22 5.44
N TYR A 227 -19.89 14.20 6.28
CA TYR A 227 -19.52 15.54 5.82
C TYR A 227 -18.05 15.86 6.06
N GLU A 228 -17.49 16.65 5.17
CA GLU A 228 -16.15 17.25 5.31
C GLU A 228 -16.20 18.75 5.08
N GLU A 229 -15.47 19.48 5.90
CA GLU A 229 -15.28 20.92 5.76
C GLU A 229 -14.21 21.18 4.69
N THR A 230 -14.54 22.04 3.74
CA THR A 230 -13.64 22.46 2.67
C THR A 230 -13.59 23.98 2.59
N ASP A 231 -12.66 24.52 1.80
CA ASP A 231 -12.59 25.96 1.50
C ASP A 231 -13.89 26.52 0.89
N TYR A 232 -14.75 25.65 0.34
CA TYR A 232 -16.02 26.00 -0.30
C TYR A 232 -17.24 25.70 0.58
N GLY A 233 -17.01 25.33 1.86
CA GLY A 233 -18.04 24.94 2.81
C GLY A 233 -18.13 23.44 3.03
N LEU A 234 -19.24 23.01 3.63
CA LEU A 234 -19.46 21.63 4.03
C LEU A 234 -19.93 20.79 2.82
N LEU A 235 -19.15 19.78 2.44
CA LEU A 235 -19.50 18.87 1.35
C LEU A 235 -19.96 17.53 1.92
N SER A 236 -20.96 16.93 1.28
CA SER A 236 -21.41 15.57 1.58
C SER A 236 -20.58 14.53 0.83
N GLY A 237 -20.35 13.39 1.47
CA GLY A 237 -19.59 12.30 0.91
C GLY A 237 -19.72 11.01 1.70
N ARG A 238 -18.85 10.05 1.38
CA ARG A 238 -18.86 8.71 1.99
C ARG A 238 -17.43 8.31 2.37
N PRO A 239 -17.23 7.74 3.58
CA PRO A 239 -15.96 7.12 3.94
C PRO A 239 -15.86 5.73 3.31
N PHE A 240 -14.68 5.41 2.79
CA PHE A 240 -14.32 4.09 2.28
C PHE A 240 -13.17 3.53 3.10
N SER A 241 -13.41 2.37 3.73
CA SER A 241 -12.34 1.61 4.39
C SER A 241 -11.34 1.09 3.35
N LEU A 242 -10.06 1.04 3.71
CA LEU A 242 -9.01 0.39 2.92
C LEU A 242 -8.57 -0.96 3.51
N ALA A 243 -9.24 -1.42 4.57
CA ALA A 243 -8.94 -2.71 5.19
C ALA A 243 -9.33 -3.84 4.22
N PHE A 244 -8.34 -4.62 3.79
CA PHE A 244 -8.51 -5.82 2.95
C PHE A 244 -9.22 -5.60 1.61
N GLN A 245 -9.20 -4.37 1.09
CA GLN A 245 -9.79 -4.04 -0.20
C GLN A 245 -9.07 -2.85 -0.85
N ALA A 246 -9.19 -2.75 -2.17
CA ALA A 246 -8.84 -1.56 -2.93
C ALA A 246 -10.08 -0.74 -3.27
N LEU A 247 -9.94 0.59 -3.27
CA LEU A 247 -10.93 1.55 -3.75
C LEU A 247 -10.54 2.02 -5.15
N ILE A 248 -11.44 1.92 -6.11
CA ILE A 248 -11.32 2.55 -7.44
C ILE A 248 -12.30 3.71 -7.54
N PHE A 249 -11.78 4.91 -7.79
CA PHE A 249 -12.60 6.12 -7.89
C PHE A 249 -11.98 7.17 -8.82
N PRO A 250 -12.79 8.05 -9.45
CA PRO A 250 -12.28 9.10 -10.32
C PRO A 250 -11.77 10.30 -9.51
N ALA A 251 -10.57 10.17 -8.92
CA ALA A 251 -9.92 11.17 -8.06
C ALA A 251 -9.73 12.55 -8.73
N HIS A 252 -9.69 12.60 -10.06
CA HIS A 252 -9.67 13.85 -10.82
C HIS A 252 -10.97 14.66 -10.67
N ASN A 253 -12.12 13.98 -10.60
CA ASN A 253 -13.44 14.62 -10.66
C ASN A 253 -14.06 14.84 -9.27
N HIS A 254 -13.66 14.06 -8.26
CA HIS A 254 -14.27 14.09 -6.93
C HIS A 254 -13.32 14.64 -5.87
N VAL A 255 -13.82 15.56 -5.04
CA VAL A 255 -13.08 15.98 -3.84
C VAL A 255 -12.93 14.76 -2.92
N HIS A 256 -11.74 14.56 -2.39
CA HIS A 256 -11.46 13.47 -1.45
C HIS A 256 -10.35 13.87 -0.47
N CYS A 257 -10.30 13.16 0.66
CA CYS A 257 -9.31 13.39 1.73
C CYS A 257 -9.04 12.11 2.53
N THR A 258 -7.93 12.14 3.27
CA THR A 258 -7.55 11.08 4.21
C THR A 258 -8.15 11.36 5.59
N ARG A 259 -8.92 10.41 6.14
CA ARG A 259 -9.36 10.44 7.54
C ARG A 259 -8.22 10.02 8.48
N GLY A 260 -8.32 10.40 9.76
CA GLY A 260 -7.32 10.04 10.77
C GLY A 260 -7.15 8.52 10.90
N TRP A 261 -5.96 8.09 11.30
CA TRP A 261 -5.63 6.71 11.64
C TRP A 261 -4.88 6.66 12.95
N SER A 262 -4.77 5.47 13.55
CA SER A 262 -4.08 5.26 14.82
C SER A 262 -3.36 3.91 14.90
N LEU A 263 -2.71 3.68 16.04
CA LEU A 263 -1.90 2.51 16.42
C LEU A 263 -0.56 2.35 15.69
N THR A 264 -0.55 2.47 14.37
CA THR A 264 0.60 2.17 13.51
C THR A 264 0.72 3.14 12.33
N ASP A 265 1.85 3.10 11.65
CA ASP A 265 2.08 3.85 10.42
C ASP A 265 1.11 3.42 9.31
N ARG A 266 0.67 4.39 8.51
CA ARG A 266 -0.21 4.19 7.36
C ARG A 266 0.59 4.30 6.07
N ILE A 267 0.74 3.18 5.38
CA ILE A 267 1.35 3.10 4.06
C ILE A 267 0.29 2.74 3.03
N THR A 268 0.10 3.60 2.04
CA THR A 268 -0.86 3.38 0.94
C THR A 268 -0.19 3.35 -0.41
N LEU A 269 -0.79 2.61 -1.33
CA LEU A 269 -0.45 2.59 -2.74
C LEU A 269 -1.59 3.21 -3.54
N ALA A 270 -1.27 4.21 -4.37
CA ALA A 270 -2.20 4.80 -5.33
C ALA A 270 -1.71 4.57 -6.76
N ALA A 271 -2.44 3.82 -7.58
CA ALA A 271 -2.15 3.54 -8.98
C ALA A 271 -3.10 4.30 -9.92
N TYR A 272 -2.54 5.13 -10.79
CA TYR A 272 -3.28 6.05 -11.66
C TYR A 272 -2.57 6.29 -13.00
N CYS A 273 -3.24 6.99 -13.91
CA CYS A 273 -2.64 7.44 -15.17
C CYS A 273 -2.26 8.93 -15.08
N ILE A 274 -1.13 9.29 -15.68
CA ILE A 274 -0.81 10.71 -15.95
C ILE A 274 -1.87 11.34 -16.87
N SER A 275 -1.99 12.67 -16.88
CA SER A 275 -3.02 13.40 -17.62
C SER A 275 -3.09 13.09 -19.13
N ASP A 276 -1.95 12.85 -19.78
CA ASP A 276 -1.87 12.54 -21.21
C ASP A 276 -0.88 11.40 -21.48
N PRO A 277 -1.30 10.13 -21.29
CA PRO A 277 -0.44 8.97 -21.52
C PRO A 277 -0.14 8.76 -23.03
N GLY A 278 -0.92 9.38 -23.92
CA GLY A 278 -0.75 9.30 -25.37
C GLY A 278 0.60 9.86 -25.82
N ARG A 279 1.09 10.91 -25.14
CA ARG A 279 2.38 11.58 -25.40
C ARG A 279 3.63 10.81 -24.95
N LEU A 280 3.48 9.67 -24.26
CA LEU A 280 4.62 8.82 -23.96
C LEU A 280 5.23 8.28 -25.27
N SER A 281 6.56 8.33 -25.38
CA SER A 281 7.26 7.72 -26.51
C SER A 281 7.06 6.21 -26.54
N SER A 282 7.25 5.59 -27.71
CA SER A 282 7.17 4.12 -27.82
C SER A 282 8.16 3.41 -26.91
N ALA A 283 9.35 3.99 -26.69
CA ALA A 283 10.35 3.47 -25.76
C ALA A 283 9.85 3.51 -24.31
N HIS A 284 9.27 4.63 -23.86
CA HIS A 284 8.70 4.72 -22.52
C HIS A 284 7.55 3.71 -22.31
N LYS A 285 6.68 3.57 -23.31
CA LYS A 285 5.57 2.59 -23.26
C LYS A 285 6.09 1.16 -23.17
N ALA A 286 7.11 0.82 -23.97
CA ALA A 286 7.74 -0.50 -23.92
C ALA A 286 8.36 -0.80 -22.56
N THR A 287 9.11 0.16 -21.98
CA THR A 287 9.69 0.00 -20.64
C THR A 287 8.60 -0.19 -19.58
N LEU A 288 7.54 0.63 -19.59
CA LEU A 288 6.45 0.48 -18.62
C LEU A 288 5.74 -0.86 -18.75
N ALA A 289 5.44 -1.31 -19.98
CA ALA A 289 4.82 -2.60 -20.21
C ALA A 289 5.70 -3.77 -19.71
N ASP A 290 7.02 -3.70 -19.96
CA ASP A 290 7.99 -4.70 -19.50
C ASP A 290 8.15 -4.74 -17.97
N LEU A 291 7.91 -3.61 -17.30
CA LEU A 291 7.85 -3.51 -15.85
C LEU A 291 6.48 -3.91 -15.26
N GLY A 292 5.51 -4.30 -16.10
CA GLY A 292 4.19 -4.78 -15.67
C GLY A 292 3.11 -3.70 -15.53
N PHE A 293 3.34 -2.47 -16.00
CA PHE A 293 2.29 -1.45 -16.00
C PHE A 293 1.23 -1.74 -17.07
N HIS A 294 -0.04 -1.68 -16.70
CA HIS A 294 -1.16 -1.83 -17.64
C HIS A 294 -1.55 -0.48 -18.23
N LEU A 295 -0.95 -0.13 -19.37
CA LEU A 295 -1.20 1.15 -20.02
C LEU A 295 -2.66 1.26 -20.56
N PRO A 296 -3.28 2.46 -20.51
CA PRO A 296 -4.60 2.72 -21.06
C PRO A 296 -4.64 2.72 -22.60
#